data_AF-A0A6N9PTS4-F1
#
_entry.id   AF-A0A6N9PTS4-F1
#
_cell.length_a   1.000
_cell.length_b   1.000
_cell.length_c   1.000
_cell.angle_alpha   90.00
_cell.angle_beta   90.00
_cell.angle_gamma   90.00
#
_symmetry.space_group_name_H-M   'P 1'
#
loop_
_entity.id
_entity.type
_entity.pdbx_description
1 polymer ?
#
loop_
_entity_poly.entity_id
_entity_poly.type
_entity_poly.pdbx_seq_one_letter_code
_entity_poly.pdbx_strand_id
1 'polypeptide(L)' 'MEMSREVAVELTNMCVVCDGTRVLVQDRAKPGWSGITFPGGHVEPG' A
#
# COMPACT_ATOMS: atom_id res chain seq x y z
N MET A 1 -27.26 -20.10 8.41
CA MET A 1 -26.16 -19.83 7.45
C MET A 1 -24.92 -19.63 8.28
N GLU A 2 -23.98 -20.57 8.19
CA GLU A 2 -22.70 -20.47 8.88
C GLU A 2 -21.82 -19.50 8.10
N MET A 3 -21.37 -18.42 8.74
CA MET A 3 -20.48 -17.45 8.12
C MET A 3 -19.06 -18.02 8.11
N SER A 4 -18.37 -17.96 6.98
CA SER A 4 -16.93 -18.21 6.94
C SER A 4 -16.23 -17.27 7.92
N ARG A 5 -15.14 -17.75 8.55
CA ARG A 5 -14.33 -16.93 9.47
C ARG A 5 -13.60 -15.79 8.76
N GLU A 6 -13.50 -15.89 7.44
CA GLU A 6 -12.83 -14.94 6.55
C GLU A 6 -13.85 -14.01 5.90
N VAL A 7 -13.40 -12.77 5.65
CA VAL A 7 -14.14 -11.72 4.97
C VAL A 7 -13.32 -11.21 3.79
N ALA A 8 -14.00 -10.83 2.70
CA ALA A 8 -13.35 -10.25 1.53
C ALA A 8 -12.75 -8.88 1.88
N VAL A 9 -11.47 -8.70 1.57
CA VAL A 9 -10.70 -7.47 1.84
C VAL A 9 -9.73 -7.18 0.70
N GLU A 10 -9.38 -5.92 0.50
CA GLU A 10 -8.20 -5.51 -0.28
C GLU A 10 -7.02 -5.31 0.66
N LEU A 11 -6.02 -6.19 0.59
CA LEU A 11 -4.80 -6.09 1.39
C LEU A 11 -3.74 -5.30 0.62
N THR A 12 -3.28 -4.21 1.22
CA THR A 12 -2.21 -3.38 0.67
C THR A 12 -1.13 -3.15 1.72
N ASN A 13 0.10 -2.90 1.27
CA ASN A 13 1.21 -2.51 2.12
C ASN A 13 1.65 -1.07 1.81
N MET A 14 2.35 -0.49 2.77
CA MET A 14 3.06 0.78 2.65
C MET A 14 4.38 0.65 3.40
N CYS A 15 5.47 1.09 2.80
CA CYS A 15 6.81 0.96 3.34
C CYS A 15 7.53 2.31 3.35
N VAL A 16 8.10 2.67 4.49
CA VAL A 16 9.02 3.79 4.60
C VAL A 16 10.44 3.26 4.50
N VAL A 17 11.17 3.68 3.47
CA VAL A 17 12.60 3.37 3.32
C VAL A 17 13.40 4.60 3.73
N CYS A 18 14.31 4.42 4.69
CA CYS A 18 15.11 5.50 5.27
C CYS A 18 16.57 5.45 4.80
N ASP A 19 17.14 6.60 4.49
CA ASP A 19 18.57 6.83 4.29
C ASP A 19 19.01 8.01 5.18
N GLY A 20 19.46 7.69 6.40
CA GLY A 20 19.75 8.69 7.43
C GLY A 20 18.50 9.50 7.81
N THR A 21 18.52 10.80 7.52
CA THR A 21 17.39 11.72 7.73
C THR A 21 16.48 11.87 6.52
N ARG A 22 16.74 11.14 5.43
CA ARG A 22 15.94 11.15 4.20
C ARG A 22 15.02 9.94 4.14
N VAL A 23 13.89 10.09 3.46
CA VAL A 23 12.95 9.00 3.18
C VAL A 23 12.66 8.91 1.69
N LEU A 24 12.51 7.68 1.18
CA LEU A 24 12.09 7.43 -0.20
C LEU A 24 10.59 7.67 -0.34
N VAL A 25 10.22 8.44 -1.35
CA VAL A 25 8.82 8.70 -1.73
C VAL A 25 8.61 8.46 -3.22
N GLN A 26 7.37 8.23 -3.61
CA GLN A 26 6.91 8.17 -4.99
C GLN A 26 6.08 9.41 -5.32
N ASP A 27 6.31 10.03 -6.46
CA ASP A 27 5.42 11.03 -7.03
C ASP A 27 4.41 10.34 -7.96
N ARG A 28 3.20 10.11 -7.45
CA ARG A 28 2.19 9.32 -8.14
C ARG A 28 1.47 10.18 -9.17
N ALA A 29 1.56 9.79 -10.45
CA ALA A 29 1.00 10.56 -11.58
C ALA A 29 -0.47 10.23 -11.91
N LYS A 30 -1.09 9.22 -11.28
CA LYS A 30 -2.46 8.81 -11.62
C LYS A 30 -3.46 9.90 -11.22
N PRO A 31 -4.29 10.45 -12.14
CA PRO A 31 -5.14 11.62 -11.85
C PRO A 31 -6.12 11.45 -10.68
N GLY A 32 -6.64 10.24 -10.45
CA GLY A 32 -7.58 9.97 -9.34
C GLY A 32 -6.91 9.73 -7.98
N TRP A 33 -5.59 9.63 -7.93
CA TRP A 33 -4.82 9.52 -6.69
C TRP A 33 -3.39 9.97 -6.97
N SER A 34 -3.20 11.28 -7.09
CA SER A 34 -1.91 11.90 -7.42
C SER A 34 -1.21 12.47 -6.19
N GLY A 35 0.11 12.64 -6.28
CA GLY A 35 0.93 13.32 -5.28
C GLY A 35 1.96 12.42 -4.60
N ILE A 36 2.67 13.02 -3.63
CA ILE A 36 3.77 12.38 -2.91
C ILE A 36 3.23 11.35 -1.92
N THR A 37 3.71 10.12 -2.02
CA THR A 37 3.32 9.02 -1.13
C THR A 37 4.49 8.07 -0.85
N PHE A 38 4.35 7.21 0.15
CA PHE A 38 5.34 6.17 0.40
C PHE A 38 5.15 4.99 -0.57
N PRO A 39 6.25 4.29 -0.94
CA PRO A 39 6.17 3.08 -1.73
C PRO A 39 5.25 2.03 -1.11
N GLY A 40 4.53 1.29 -1.94
CA GLY A 40 3.66 0.21 -1.50
C GLY A 40 2.98 -0.51 -2.66
N GLY A 41 2.13 -1.49 -2.35
CA GLY A 41 1.42 -2.29 -3.35
C GLY A 41 0.38 -3.23 -2.76
N HIS A 42 -0.31 -3.96 -3.64
CA HIS A 42 -1.23 -5.03 -3.24
C HIS A 42 -0.45 -6.25 -2.73
N VAL A 43 -1.04 -6.94 -1.76
CA VAL A 43 -0.52 -8.21 -1.25
C VAL A 43 -1.18 -9.34 -2.02
N GLU A 44 -0.37 -10.18 -2.65
CA GLU A 44 -0.85 -11.40 -3.33
C GLU A 44 -1.22 -12.49 -2.30
N PRO A 45 -2.12 -13.42 -2.66
CA PRO A 45 -2.35 -14.61 -1.87
C PRO A 45 -1.05 -15.37 -1.59
N GLY A 46 -0.93 -15.90 -0.36
CA GLY A 46 0.23 -16.68 0.09
C GLY A 46 0.24 -18.12 -0.41
#